data_AF-A0A1X1E823-F1
#
_entry.id   AF-A0A1X1E823-F1
#
_cell.length_a   1.000
_cell.length_b   1.000
_cell.length_c   1.000
_cell.angle_alpha   90.00
_cell.angle_beta   90.00
_cell.angle_gamma   90.00
#
_symmetry.space_group_name_H-M   'P 1'
#
loop_
_entity.id
_entity.type
_entity.pdbx_description
1 polymer ?
#
loop_
_entity_poly.entity_id
_entity_poly.type
_entity_poly.pdbx_seq_one_letter_code
_entity_poly.pdbx_strand_id
1 'polypeptide(L)'
;MPLITIRKLLTNPQANPEGWLFLPPDSENWSLDTEGVFSTDGSDNEPGSDNHLPVQAKQDGWLETLDNATIEDIVDSAQEQLGTPSEEQLFQAFKYYFDNDAFIEF
;
A
#
# COMPACT_ATOMS: atom_id res chain seq x y z
N MET A 1 -9.19 10.83 4.89
CA MET A 1 -8.03 10.03 5.32
C MET A 1 -6.77 10.87 5.08
N PRO A 2 -5.81 10.91 6.01
CA PRO A 2 -4.54 11.60 5.79
C PRO A 2 -3.69 10.84 4.75
N LEU A 3 -2.83 11.56 4.05
CA LEU A 3 -1.80 10.97 3.21
C LEU A 3 -0.73 10.30 4.08
N ILE A 4 -0.15 9.22 3.56
CA ILE A 4 0.92 8.44 4.19
C ILE A 4 1.98 8.09 3.15
N THR A 5 3.26 8.23 3.48
CA THR A 5 4.33 7.85 2.55
C THR A 5 4.53 6.33 2.51
N ILE A 6 5.02 5.81 1.38
CA ILE A 6 5.39 4.39 1.26
C ILE A 6 6.40 3.97 2.34
N ARG A 7 7.34 4.85 2.70
CA ARG A 7 8.26 4.62 3.82
C ARG A 7 7.52 4.34 5.12
N LYS A 8 6.54 5.18 5.45
CA LYS A 8 5.83 5.09 6.73
C LYS A 8 4.92 3.87 6.79
N LEU A 9 4.24 3.54 5.69
CA LEU A 9 3.36 2.37 5.66
C LEU A 9 4.13 1.05 5.71
N LEU A 10 5.37 0.98 5.19
CA LEU A 10 6.20 -0.23 5.24
C LEU A 10 6.98 -0.38 6.55
N THR A 11 7.37 0.72 7.19
CA THR A 11 8.14 0.68 8.45
C THR A 11 7.27 0.46 9.69
N ASN A 12 5.96 0.70 9.58
CA ASN A 12 5.02 0.48 10.67
C ASN A 12 3.65 0.03 10.15
N PRO A 13 3.57 -1.14 9.50
CA PRO A 13 2.36 -1.56 8.78
C PRO A 13 1.16 -1.76 9.72
N GLN A 14 1.41 -2.19 10.96
CA GLN A 14 0.40 -2.37 12.01
C GLN A 14 -0.32 -1.07 12.43
N ALA A 15 0.21 0.10 12.06
CA ALA A 15 -0.42 1.40 12.33
C ALA A 15 -1.17 1.96 11.12
N ASN A 16 -1.17 1.25 9.99
CA ASN A 16 -1.93 1.65 8.82
C ASN A 16 -3.43 1.47 9.09
N PRO A 17 -4.28 2.28 8.43
CA PRO A 17 -5.70 1.99 8.38
C PRO A 17 -5.97 0.68 7.63
N GLU A 18 -7.02 -0.02 8.06
CA GLU A 18 -7.60 -1.11 7.29
C GLU A 18 -8.11 -0.64 5.92
N GLY A 19 -8.14 -1.56 4.95
CA GLY A 19 -8.66 -1.31 3.60
C GLY A 19 -7.56 -1.27 2.54
N TRP A 20 -7.91 -0.73 1.37
CA TRP A 20 -7.05 -0.69 0.20
C TRP A 20 -6.22 0.58 0.15
N LEU A 21 -4.92 0.42 -0.11
CA LEU A 21 -4.02 1.52 -0.41
C LEU A 21 -4.27 2.03 -1.84
N PHE A 22 -4.32 3.35 -2.00
CA PHE A 22 -4.34 4.02 -3.27
C PHE A 22 -3.05 4.80 -3.48
N LEU A 23 -2.48 4.71 -4.67
CA LEU A 23 -1.24 5.41 -5.06
C LEU A 23 -1.39 6.14 -6.41
N PRO A 24 -0.55 7.15 -6.69
CA PRO A 24 -0.52 7.81 -7.99
C PRO A 24 -0.32 6.80 -9.14
N PRO A 25 -0.92 7.03 -10.33
CA PRO A 25 -0.93 6.04 -11.42
C PRO A 25 0.43 5.77 -12.07
N ASP A 26 1.45 6.58 -11.75
CA ASP A 26 2.79 6.47 -12.31
C ASP A 26 3.69 5.58 -11.43
N SER A 27 3.42 4.27 -11.44
CA SER A 27 4.10 3.28 -10.59
C SER A 27 5.59 3.12 -10.87
N GLU A 28 6.04 3.45 -12.08
CA GLU A 28 7.46 3.46 -12.44
C GLU A 28 8.24 4.49 -11.63
N ASN A 29 7.63 5.63 -11.30
CA ASN A 29 8.24 6.74 -10.56
C ASN A 29 7.96 6.75 -9.06
N TRP A 30 7.34 5.69 -8.52
CA TRP A 30 7.19 5.55 -7.08
C TRP A 30 8.54 5.49 -6.37
N SER A 31 8.58 6.11 -5.19
CA SER A 31 9.69 6.08 -4.25
C SER A 31 9.16 5.94 -2.83
N LEU A 32 10.06 5.74 -1.88
CA LEU A 32 9.72 5.73 -0.44
C LEU A 32 8.97 7.00 0.02
N ASP A 33 9.16 8.13 -0.65
CA ASP A 33 8.52 9.39 -0.30
C ASP A 33 7.22 9.65 -1.08
N THR A 34 6.82 8.74 -1.98
CA THR A 34 5.53 8.79 -2.65
C THR A 34 4.42 8.66 -1.62
N GLU A 35 3.45 9.57 -1.68
CA GLU A 35 2.28 9.57 -0.81
C GLU A 35 1.18 8.66 -1.37
N GLY A 36 0.57 7.92 -0.47
CA GLY A 36 -0.61 7.09 -0.68
C GLY A 36 -1.73 7.44 0.30
N VAL A 37 -2.90 6.84 0.09
CA VAL A 37 -4.07 7.03 0.95
C VAL A 37 -4.87 5.75 0.99
N PHE A 38 -5.33 5.36 2.18
CA PHE A 38 -6.22 4.19 2.33
C PHE A 38 -7.68 4.58 2.07
N SER A 39 -8.44 3.68 1.47
CA SER A 39 -9.91 3.75 1.47
C SER A 39 -10.45 3.59 2.89
N THR A 40 -11.69 4.01 3.11
CA THR A 40 -12.41 3.59 4.31
C THR A 40 -13.08 2.25 4.08
N ASP A 41 -13.48 1.54 5.14
CA ASP A 41 -14.28 0.32 5.00
C ASP A 41 -15.56 0.62 4.19
N GLY A 42 -15.72 -0.13 3.09
CA GLY A 42 -16.85 -0.03 2.19
C GLY A 42 -18.13 -0.65 2.75
N SER A 43 -18.04 -1.48 3.79
CA SER A 43 -19.15 -2.25 4.36
C SER A 43 -20.29 -1.38 4.90
N ASP A 44 -19.98 -0.17 5.39
CA ASP A 44 -20.94 0.80 5.91
C ASP A 44 -21.56 1.71 4.82
N ASN A 45 -21.15 1.55 3.56
CA ASN A 45 -21.61 2.41 2.46
C ASN A 45 -22.78 1.79 1.69
N GLU A 46 -23.59 2.64 1.05
CA GLU A 46 -24.69 2.19 0.20
C GLU A 46 -24.16 1.32 -0.96
N PRO A 47 -24.85 0.22 -1.33
CA PRO A 47 -24.43 -0.62 -2.45
C PRO A 47 -24.28 0.19 -3.74
N GLY A 48 -23.11 0.11 -4.38
CA GLY A 48 -22.79 0.87 -5.59
C GLY A 48 -22.36 2.32 -5.34
N SER A 49 -22.13 2.71 -4.09
CA SER A 49 -21.57 4.02 -3.74
C SER A 49 -20.04 4.00 -3.70
N ASP A 50 -19.45 5.01 -4.34
CA ASP A 50 -18.00 5.25 -4.31
C ASP A 50 -17.57 6.02 -3.05
N ASN A 51 -18.45 6.24 -2.07
CA ASN A 51 -18.15 7.06 -0.89
C ASN A 51 -16.95 6.56 -0.07
N HIS A 52 -16.65 5.27 -0.15
CA HIS A 52 -15.48 4.65 0.47
C HIS A 52 -14.16 4.99 -0.21
N LEU A 53 -14.20 5.40 -1.49
CA LEU A 53 -13.02 5.75 -2.26
C LEU A 53 -12.47 7.11 -1.84
N PRO A 54 -11.14 7.23 -1.70
CA PRO A 54 -10.49 8.50 -1.41
C PRO A 54 -10.70 9.50 -2.56
N VAL A 55 -10.61 10.79 -2.25
CA VAL A 55 -10.80 11.87 -3.24
C VAL A 55 -9.82 11.74 -4.41
N GLN A 56 -8.59 11.32 -4.12
CA GLN A 56 -7.52 11.11 -5.09
C GLN A 56 -7.86 10.02 -6.12
N ALA A 57 -8.56 8.97 -5.72
CA ALA A 57 -9.06 7.96 -6.67
C ALA A 57 -10.14 8.55 -7.59
N LYS A 58 -11.05 9.35 -7.03
CA LYS A 58 -12.17 9.96 -7.78
C LYS A 58 -11.74 11.07 -8.74
N GLN A 59 -10.73 11.84 -8.38
CA GLN A 59 -10.36 13.07 -9.08
C GLN A 59 -9.03 12.96 -9.83
N ASP A 60 -8.04 12.30 -9.23
CA ASP A 60 -6.65 12.27 -9.73
C ASP A 60 -6.31 10.93 -10.39
N GLY A 61 -7.26 9.99 -10.44
CA GLY A 61 -7.08 8.69 -11.06
C GLY A 61 -6.07 7.80 -10.33
N TRP A 62 -5.92 7.97 -9.01
CA TRP A 62 -5.08 7.08 -8.21
C TRP A 62 -5.59 5.65 -8.29
N LEU A 63 -4.65 4.72 -8.36
CA LEU A 63 -4.90 3.30 -8.53
C LEU A 63 -5.13 2.67 -7.17
N GLU A 64 -6.13 1.79 -7.08
CA GLU A 64 -6.22 0.81 -6.00
C GLU A 64 -5.06 -0.19 -6.16
N THR A 65 -4.26 -0.41 -5.11
CA THR A 65 -3.04 -1.22 -5.18
C THR A 65 -3.14 -2.48 -4.34
N LEU A 66 -2.75 -2.42 -3.08
CA LEU A 66 -2.73 -3.54 -2.14
C LEU A 66 -3.52 -3.18 -0.90
N ASP A 67 -4.18 -4.16 -0.30
CA ASP A 67 -4.78 -4.00 1.02
C ASP A 67 -3.72 -4.06 2.14
N ASN A 68 -4.05 -3.54 3.31
CA ASN A 68 -3.12 -3.49 4.43
C ASN A 68 -2.66 -4.88 4.90
N ALA A 69 -3.52 -5.90 4.86
CA ALA A 69 -3.11 -7.24 5.28
C ALA A 69 -2.06 -7.81 4.32
N THR A 70 -2.22 -7.60 3.02
CA THR A 70 -1.18 -7.94 2.04
C THR A 70 0.12 -7.18 2.28
N ILE A 71 0.05 -5.89 2.64
CA ILE A 71 1.24 -5.09 2.98
C ILE A 71 1.96 -5.64 4.23
N GLU A 72 1.21 -6.04 5.25
CA GLU A 72 1.75 -6.69 6.45
C GLU A 72 2.48 -8.00 6.10
N ASP A 73 1.86 -8.86 5.29
CA ASP A 73 2.45 -10.13 4.85
C ASP A 73 3.76 -9.90 4.06
N ILE A 74 3.82 -8.85 3.22
CA ILE A 74 5.04 -8.49 2.47
C ILE A 74 6.18 -8.11 3.43
N VAL A 75 5.87 -7.29 4.44
CA VAL A 75 6.86 -6.85 5.43
C VAL A 75 7.34 -8.04 6.26
N ASP A 76 6.42 -8.90 6.71
CA ASP A 76 6.74 -10.10 7.49
C ASP A 76 7.60 -11.07 6.67
N SER A 77 7.26 -11.32 5.41
CA SER A 77 8.05 -12.16 4.51
C SER A 77 9.50 -11.63 4.35
N ALA A 78 9.67 -10.32 4.16
CA ALA A 78 11.00 -9.72 4.06
C ALA A 78 11.78 -9.81 5.39
N GLN A 79 11.10 -9.67 6.53
CA GLN A 79 11.70 -9.84 7.85
C GLN A 79 12.13 -11.29 8.11
N GLU A 80 11.33 -12.28 7.71
CA GLU A 80 11.68 -13.69 7.84
C GLU A 80 12.93 -14.07 7.03
N GLN A 81 13.07 -13.51 5.83
CA GLN A 81 14.21 -13.77 4.94
C GLN A 81 15.49 -13.05 5.36
N LEU A 82 15.38 -11.79 5.82
CA LEU A 82 16.54 -10.89 6.03
C LEU A 82 16.82 -10.58 7.50
N GLY A 83 15.91 -10.90 8.41
CA GLY A 83 15.96 -10.57 9.84
C GLY A 83 15.69 -9.09 10.14
N THR A 84 16.45 -8.18 9.53
CA THR A 84 16.24 -6.73 9.68
C THR A 84 16.38 -6.06 8.31
N PRO A 85 15.33 -6.12 7.47
CA PRO A 85 15.35 -5.53 6.14
C PRO A 85 15.49 -4.00 6.23
N SER A 86 16.24 -3.43 5.30
CA SER A 86 16.29 -1.99 5.08
C SER A 86 14.98 -1.48 4.46
N GLU A 87 14.71 -0.18 4.59
CA GLU A 87 13.54 0.45 3.97
C GLU A 87 13.52 0.25 2.44
N GLU A 88 14.69 0.24 1.79
CA GLU A 88 14.81 -0.04 0.35
C GLU A 88 14.46 -1.50 0.01
N GLN A 89 14.81 -2.46 0.87
CA GLN A 89 14.44 -3.86 0.67
C GLN A 89 12.93 -4.07 0.87
N LEU A 90 12.33 -3.41 1.87
CA LEU A 90 10.87 -3.41 2.05
C LEU A 90 10.17 -2.81 0.83
N PHE A 91 10.69 -1.69 0.30
CA PHE A 91 10.16 -1.07 -0.90
C PHE A 91 10.30 -1.96 -2.13
N GLN A 92 11.44 -2.64 -2.28
CA GLN A 92 11.65 -3.63 -3.33
C GLN A 92 10.64 -4.78 -3.24
N ALA A 93 10.39 -5.32 -2.05
CA ALA A 93 9.40 -6.38 -1.84
C ALA A 93 7.98 -5.91 -2.18
N PHE A 94 7.61 -4.71 -1.71
CA PHE A 94 6.33 -4.08 -2.02
C PHE A 94 6.11 -3.93 -3.53
N LYS A 95 7.10 -3.36 -4.23
CA LYS A 95 7.02 -3.14 -5.69
C LYS A 95 6.98 -4.47 -6.44
N TYR A 96 7.79 -5.45 -6.02
CA TYR A 96 7.78 -6.78 -6.63
C TYR A 96 6.42 -7.46 -6.48
N TYR A 97 5.79 -7.39 -5.30
CA TYR A 97 4.46 -7.97 -5.10
C TYR A 97 3.42 -7.26 -5.96
N PHE A 98 3.43 -5.93 -5.99
CA PHE A 98 2.52 -5.16 -6.85
C PHE A 98 2.65 -5.55 -8.34
N ASP A 99 3.87 -5.75 -8.83
CA ASP A 99 4.14 -6.06 -10.23
C ASP A 99 3.89 -7.54 -10.58
N ASN A 100 4.03 -8.47 -9.63
CA ASN A 100 4.08 -9.92 -9.89
C ASN A 100 3.02 -10.74 -9.13
N ASP A 101 2.27 -10.14 -8.22
CA ASP A 101 1.33 -10.82 -7.32
C ASP A 101 1.98 -12.00 -6.57
N ALA A 102 3.21 -11.76 -6.08
CA ALA A 102 4.05 -12.77 -5.45
C ALA A 102 5.07 -12.16 -4.49
N PHE A 103 5.46 -12.91 -3.46
CA PHE A 103 6.57 -12.53 -2.59
C PHE A 103 7.90 -12.66 -3.31
N ILE A 104 8.78 -11.67 -3.13
CA ILE A 104 10.15 -11.73 -3.64
C ILE A 104 11.00 -12.70 -2.80
N GLU A 105 11.94 -13.37 -3.46
CA GLU A 105 13.03 -14.11 -2.80
C GLU A 105 14.32 -13.25 -2.83
N PHE A 106 14.93 -13.02 -1.67
CA PHE A 106 16.12 -12.17 -1.50
C PHE A 106 17.47 -12.89 -1.63
#